data_AF-A0A831YAP0-F1
#
_entry.id   AF-A0A831YAP0-F1
#
_cell.length_a   1.000
_cell.length_b   1.000
_cell.length_c   1.000
_cell.angle_alpha   90.00
_cell.angle_beta   90.00
_cell.angle_gamma   90.00
#
_symmetry.space_group_name_H-M   'P 1'
#
loop_
_entity.id
_entity.type
_entity.pdbx_description
1 polymer ?
#
loop_
_entity_poly.entity_id
_entity_poly.type
_entity_poly.pdbx_seq_one_letter_code
_entity_poly.pdbx_strand_id
1 'polypeptide(L)' 'CWHKKVLVEKAGPEDRIGDVYVDISKTWEVYKAWRDQLTRPNYQPGGLRRPKWMPRPWFPIDDEYWKFPSA' A
#
# COMPACT_ATOMS: atom_id res chain seq x y z
N CYS A 1 1.78 -3.49 -6.10
CA CYS A 1 2.15 -2.64 -7.24
C CYS A 1 1.17 -2.95 -8.38
N TRP A 2 0.37 -1.98 -8.83
CA TRP A 2 -0.54 -2.19 -9.96
C TRP A 2 0.18 -1.76 -11.23
N HIS A 3 0.54 -2.71 -12.09
CA HIS A 3 1.09 -2.41 -13.40
C HIS A 3 0.06 -1.60 -14.19
N LYS A 4 0.39 -0.36 -14.52
CA LYS A 4 -0.38 0.47 -15.44
C LYS A 4 0.19 0.26 -16.84
N LYS A 5 -0.69 0.09 -17.83
CA LYS A 5 -0.27 0.07 -19.23
C LYS A 5 0.25 1.45 -19.58
N VAL A 6 1.48 1.52 -20.05
CA VAL A 6 2.12 2.73 -20.55
C VAL A 6 2.65 2.48 -21.95
N LEU A 7 2.72 3.54 -22.75
CA LEU A 7 3.46 3.57 -23.99
C LEU A 7 4.78 4.28 -23.72
N VAL A 8 5.87 3.77 -24.29
CA VAL A 8 7.21 4.31 -24.10
C VAL A 8 7.78 4.62 -25.48
N GLU A 9 8.41 5.78 -25.61
CA GLU A 9 9.12 6.20 -26.80
C GLU A 9 10.54 6.67 -26.45
N LYS A 10 11.36 6.94 -27.47
CA LYS A 10 12.69 7.53 -27.25
C LYS A 10 12.52 9.00 -26.84
N ALA A 11 13.35 9.46 -25.92
CA ALA A 11 13.42 10.87 -25.56
C ALA A 11 13.73 11.73 -26.80
N GLY A 12 12.97 12.82 -26.94
CA GLY A 12 13.16 13.83 -27.98
C GLY A 12 14.30 14.81 -27.65
N PRO A 13 14.63 15.71 -28.59
CA PRO A 13 15.74 16.67 -28.41
C PRO A 13 15.55 17.67 -27.26
N GLU A 14 14.30 17.94 -26.88
CA GLU A 14 13.95 18.92 -25.83
C GLU A 14 13.68 18.28 -24.47
N ASP A 15 13.62 16.95 -24.39
CA ASP A 15 13.35 16.23 -23.15
C ASP A 15 14.56 16.31 -22.23
N ARG A 16 14.31 16.66 -20.97
CA ARG A 16 15.31 16.77 -19.91
C ARG A 16 15.01 15.77 -18.81
N ILE A 17 16.07 15.30 -18.15
CA ILE A 17 15.93 14.48 -16.95
C ILE A 17 15.17 15.30 -15.90
N GLY A 18 14.06 14.75 -15.41
CA GLY A 18 13.20 15.42 -14.43
C GLY A 18 11.93 16.05 -15.00
N ASP A 19 11.76 16.10 -16.33
CA ASP A 19 10.50 16.54 -16.97
C ASP A 19 9.31 15.66 -16.55
N VAL A 20 9.60 14.40 -16.23
CA VAL A 20 8.66 13.46 -15.60
C VAL A 20 9.18 13.12 -14.22
N TYR A 21 8.40 13.46 -13.19
CA TYR A 21 8.67 13.09 -11.81
C TYR A 21 7.39 12.60 -11.13
N VAL A 22 7.57 11.84 -10.05
CA VAL A 22 6.46 11.34 -9.24
C VAL A 22 6.14 12.35 -8.15
N ASP A 23 4.91 12.85 -8.14
CA ASP A 23 4.38 13.63 -7.04
C ASP A 23 3.98 12.69 -5.88
N ILE A 24 4.83 12.67 -4.86
CA ILE A 24 4.67 11.81 -3.68
C ILE A 24 3.43 12.22 -2.88
N SER A 25 3.11 13.51 -2.81
CA SER A 25 1.95 14.03 -2.07
C SER A 25 0.66 13.52 -2.70
N LYS A 26 0.52 13.62 -4.02
CA LYS A 26 -0.63 13.07 -4.75
C LYS A 26 -0.72 11.55 -4.62
N THR A 27 0.41 10.87 -4.67
CA THR A 27 0.45 9.41 -4.47
C THR A 27 -0.10 9.03 -3.09
N TRP A 28 0.25 9.80 -2.06
CA TRP A 28 -0.26 9.60 -0.71
C TRP A 28 -1.77 9.88 -0.59
N GLU A 29 -2.27 10.91 -1.27
CA GLU A 29 -3.71 11.20 -1.33
C GLU A 29 -4.50 10.06 -1.97
N VAL A 30 -4.05 9.56 -3.12
CA VAL A 30 -4.68 8.41 -3.80
C VAL A 30 -4.67 7.18 -2.92
N TYR A 31 -3.55 6.90 -2.23
CA TYR A 31 -3.46 5.79 -1.28
C TYR A 31 -4.50 5.93 -0.15
N LYS A 32 -4.60 7.11 0.48
CA LYS A 32 -5.58 7.36 1.54
C LYS A 32 -7.01 7.17 1.03
N ALA A 33 -7.34 7.74 -0.14
CA ALA A 33 -8.67 7.58 -0.73
C ALA A 33 -9.00 6.11 -0.96
N TRP A 34 -8.07 5.32 -1.52
CA TRP A 34 -8.25 3.89 -1.69
C TRP A 34 -8.45 3.18 -0.33
N ARG A 35 -7.54 3.40 0.63
CA ARG A 35 -7.60 2.78 1.97
C ARG A 35 -8.92 3.08 2.67
N ASP A 36 -9.32 4.35 2.68
CA ASP A 36 -10.41 4.83 3.53
C ASP A 36 -11.79 4.64 2.89
N GLN A 37 -11.87 4.68 1.55
CA GLN A 37 -13.16 4.66 0.83
C GLN A 37 -13.43 3.35 0.10
N LEU A 38 -12.39 2.65 -0.36
CA LEU A 38 -12.54 1.47 -1.23
C LEU A 38 -12.21 0.16 -0.54
N THR A 39 -11.36 0.17 0.50
CA THR A 39 -11.05 -1.07 1.23
C THR A 39 -12.11 -1.39 2.28
N ARG A 40 -12.36 -2.67 2.50
CA ARG A 40 -13.22 -3.13 3.58
C ARG A 40 -12.43 -3.01 4.89
N PRO A 41 -12.97 -2.33 5.91
CA PRO A 41 -12.36 -2.32 7.23
C PRO A 41 -12.22 -3.75 7.74
N ASN A 42 -11.16 -4.01 8.50
CA ASN A 42 -11.03 -5.31 9.14
C ASN A 42 -11.95 -5.39 10.35
N TYR A 43 -13.17 -5.93 10.17
CA TYR A 43 -14.18 -6.08 11.23
C TYR A 43 -13.90 -7.24 12.20
N GLN A 44 -12.64 -7.58 12.42
CA GLN A 44 -12.32 -8.68 13.33
C GLN A 44 -12.55 -8.29 14.79
N PRO A 45 -13.17 -9.17 15.59
CA PRO A 45 -13.25 -8.99 17.03
C PRO A 45 -11.86 -8.73 17.63
N GLY A 46 -11.75 -7.70 18.46
CA GLY A 46 -10.51 -7.37 19.17
C GLY A 46 -9.53 -6.47 18.40
N GLY A 47 -9.93 -5.88 17.26
CA GLY A 47 -9.08 -4.90 16.55
C GLY A 47 -7.78 -5.49 16.01
N LEU A 48 -7.76 -6.80 15.76
CA LEU A 48 -6.60 -7.48 15.22
C LEU A 48 -6.43 -7.11 13.74
N ARG A 49 -5.20 -6.90 13.28
CA ARG A 49 -4.85 -6.69 11.86
C ARG A 49 -5.07 -7.96 11.03
N ARG A 50 -4.99 -9.14 11.64
CA ARG A 50 -5.07 -10.44 10.96
C ARG A 50 -5.79 -11.47 11.86
N PRO A 51 -6.54 -12.43 11.30
CA PRO A 51 -7.22 -13.43 12.12
C PRO A 51 -6.27 -14.49 12.66
N LYS A 52 -6.45 -14.85 13.94
CA LYS A 52 -5.64 -15.89 14.62
C LYS A 52 -5.71 -17.27 13.95
N TRP A 53 -6.80 -17.57 13.23
CA TRP A 53 -6.95 -18.83 12.49
C TRP A 53 -6.09 -18.90 11.22
N MET A 54 -5.52 -17.79 10.76
CA MET A 54 -4.70 -17.74 9.55
C MET A 54 -3.23 -18.07 9.91
N PRO A 55 -2.70 -19.25 9.55
CA PRO A 55 -1.38 -19.68 9.99
C PRO A 55 -0.28 -18.71 9.54
N ARG A 56 0.81 -18.67 10.32
CA ARG A 56 1.99 -17.85 10.06
C ARG A 56 3.21 -18.76 9.84
N PRO A 57 4.18 -18.33 9.03
CA PRO A 57 5.42 -19.07 8.87
C PRO A 57 6.30 -19.03 10.13
N TRP A 58 6.70 -20.22 10.59
CA TRP A 58 7.90 -20.64 11.33
C TRP A 58 8.27 -20.10 12.73
N PHE A 59 7.73 -19.02 13.28
CA PHE A 59 8.08 -18.58 14.66
C PHE A 59 6.89 -18.64 15.63
N PRO A 60 7.08 -18.93 16.93
CA PRO A 60 6.07 -18.71 17.96
C PRO A 60 5.75 -17.21 18.02
N ILE A 61 4.46 -16.89 18.06
CA ILE A 61 3.94 -15.53 17.93
C ILE A 61 3.08 -15.25 19.15
N ASP A 62 3.34 -14.13 19.83
CA ASP A 62 2.48 -13.63 20.88
C ASP A 62 1.25 -12.86 20.31
N ASP A 63 0.35 -12.44 21.20
CA ASP A 63 -0.85 -11.70 20.84
C ASP A 63 -0.59 -10.28 20.30
N GLU A 64 0.63 -9.74 20.45
CA GLU A 64 1.01 -8.39 20.01
C GLU A 64 1.15 -8.29 18.50
N TYR A 65 1.72 -9.32 17.85
CA TYR A 65 1.88 -9.38 16.39
C TYR A 65 0.56 -9.46 15.61
N TRP A 66 -0.55 -9.68 16.30
CA TRP A 66 -1.90 -9.68 15.71
C TRP A 66 -2.55 -8.31 15.77
N LYS A 67 -2.06 -7.38 16.59
CA LYS A 67 -2.64 -6.03 16.72
C LYS A 67 -2.23 -5.15 15.54
N PHE A 68 -3.00 -4.10 15.27
CA PHE A 68 -2.49 -3.01 14.44
C PHE A 68 -1.27 -2.39 15.13
N PRO A 69 -0.21 -2.04 14.40
CA PRO A 69 0.83 -1.18 14.95
C PRO A 69 0.11 0.09 15.43
N SER A 70 0.20 0.39 16.72
CA SER A 70 -0.24 1.69 17.23
C SER A 70 0.57 2.76 16.52
N ALA A 71 -0.13 3.70 15.89
CA ALA A 71 0.47 4.95 15.43
C ALA A 71 0.94 5.78 16.63
#